data_AF-A0A5S6QGW3-F1
#
_entry.id   AF-A0A5S6QGW3-F1
#
_cell.length_a   1.000
_cell.length_b   1.000
_cell.length_c   1.000
_cell.angle_alpha   90.00
_cell.angle_beta   90.00
_cell.angle_gamma   90.00
#
_symmetry.space_group_name_H-M   'P 1'
#
loop_
_entity.id
_entity.type
_entity.pdbx_description
1 polymer ?
#
loop_
_entity_poly.entity_id
_entity_poly.type
_entity_poly.pdbx_seq_one_letter_code
_entity_poly.pdbx_strand_id
1 'polypeptide(L)'
;MKIVFILSIACLACSFAAESDESAMERIERILKPSAADEFMKAELQRRINKSEEVCKKGKCKALHESLINGTETDKFNDTMKQYDACMEPCRKPMAREFDLLSEIGRKEDYWKNLTEVKEKMSLHDAVIYWTEIKEDFKNLEEEETQYELIQTTIRLTEEGQKQLEELESEIRKQDSICENEECDTLRRALLFQIEVTEAASRALQYSECMKKCKQVVAHEVMKAEELKSNEDCSKNMERIRKHMSVLHAVTYYELNKGSLA
;
A
#
# COMPACT_ATOMS: atom_id res chain seq x y z
N MET A 1 56.49 -13.16 -20.55
CA MET A 1 56.38 -11.95 -21.37
C MET A 1 55.18 -12.10 -22.28
N LYS A 2 54.28 -11.10 -22.28
CA LYS A 2 53.04 -10.93 -23.06
C LYS A 2 51.80 -11.69 -22.56
N ILE A 3 50.62 -11.11 -22.41
CA ILE A 3 50.13 -9.71 -22.26
C ILE A 3 48.61 -9.86 -21.97
N VAL A 4 48.15 -9.11 -20.97
CA VAL A 4 46.83 -8.46 -20.85
C VAL A 4 45.58 -9.36 -20.98
N PHE A 5 45.05 -9.78 -19.83
CA PHE A 5 43.63 -10.07 -19.69
C PHE A 5 42.86 -8.75 -19.54
N ILE A 6 41.90 -8.60 -20.42
CA ILE A 6 40.85 -7.61 -20.47
C ILE A 6 40.10 -7.62 -19.12
N LEU A 7 40.27 -6.58 -18.32
CA LEU A 7 39.39 -6.26 -17.18
C LEU A 7 38.95 -4.81 -17.33
N SER A 8 38.02 -4.63 -18.25
CA SER A 8 37.13 -3.48 -18.33
C SER A 8 35.76 -4.06 -18.65
N ILE A 9 34.73 -3.53 -17.99
CA ILE A 9 33.31 -3.94 -18.01
C ILE A 9 32.92 -4.85 -16.83
N ALA A 10 32.83 -4.27 -15.63
CA ALA A 10 31.83 -4.62 -14.59
C ALA A 10 31.75 -3.60 -13.43
N CYS A 11 32.18 -2.34 -13.60
CA CYS A 11 32.04 -1.30 -12.58
C CYS A 11 31.14 -0.14 -13.02
N LEU A 12 30.02 -0.46 -13.67
CA LEU A 12 28.91 0.46 -13.90
C LEU A 12 27.61 -0.31 -13.64
N ALA A 13 26.83 0.17 -12.66
CA ALA A 13 25.49 -0.26 -12.26
C ALA A 13 25.31 -1.33 -11.15
N CYS A 14 26.22 -1.42 -10.17
CA CYS A 14 25.85 -1.85 -8.81
C CYS A 14 26.22 -0.76 -7.81
N SER A 15 25.61 0.42 -7.96
CA SER A 15 25.42 1.34 -6.85
C SER A 15 24.31 0.81 -5.95
N PHE A 16 24.51 -0.36 -5.35
CA PHE A 16 23.99 -0.58 -4.01
C PHE A 16 24.88 0.29 -3.13
N ALA A 17 24.51 1.56 -2.95
CA ALA A 17 25.05 2.33 -1.86
C ALA A 17 24.84 1.47 -0.61
N ALA A 18 25.92 1.13 0.12
CA ALA A 18 25.79 0.46 1.39
C ALA A 18 24.79 1.29 2.22
N GLU A 19 23.66 0.69 2.57
CA GLU A 19 22.65 1.36 3.40
C GLU A 19 23.35 1.83 4.68
N SER A 20 23.20 3.12 5.02
CA SER A 20 23.78 3.61 6.26
C SER A 20 23.05 2.98 7.45
N ASP A 21 23.75 2.79 8.57
CA ASP A 21 23.13 2.29 9.79
C ASP A 21 21.94 3.17 10.24
N GLU A 22 21.96 4.46 9.90
CA GLU A 22 20.85 5.39 10.13
C GLU A 22 19.61 5.03 9.29
N SER A 23 19.76 4.84 7.97
CA SER A 23 18.67 4.43 7.07
C SER A 23 18.12 3.06 7.47
N ALA A 24 19.02 2.12 7.76
CA ALA A 24 18.65 0.79 8.21
C ALA A 24 17.82 0.87 9.49
N MET A 25 18.23 1.69 10.46
CA MET A 25 17.44 1.88 11.68
C MET A 25 16.09 2.52 11.42
N GLU A 26 15.96 3.52 10.55
CA GLU A 26 14.64 4.09 10.24
C GLU A 26 13.67 3.01 9.71
N ARG A 27 14.17 2.10 8.87
CA ARG A 27 13.40 0.95 8.37
C ARG A 27 13.06 -0.05 9.48
N ILE A 28 14.03 -0.36 10.34
CA ILE A 28 13.81 -1.25 11.49
C ILE A 28 12.78 -0.65 12.45
N GLU A 29 12.81 0.66 12.72
CA GLU A 29 11.81 1.34 13.54
C GLU A 29 10.42 1.23 12.93
N ARG A 30 10.30 1.36 11.60
CA ARG A 30 9.03 1.19 10.88
C ARG A 30 8.45 -0.22 11.03
N ILE A 31 9.31 -1.24 11.09
CA ILE A 31 8.90 -2.64 11.19
C ILE A 31 8.68 -3.07 12.64
N LEU A 32 9.61 -2.79 13.55
CA LEU A 32 9.70 -3.43 14.87
C LEU A 32 9.08 -2.59 16.00
N LYS A 33 9.11 -1.26 15.90
CA LYS A 33 8.61 -0.39 16.96
C LYS A 33 7.10 -0.56 17.13
N PRO A 34 6.60 -0.84 18.36
CA PRO A 34 5.18 -0.90 18.61
C PRO A 34 4.50 0.44 18.29
N SER A 35 3.32 0.36 17.68
CA SER A 35 2.57 1.52 17.22
C SER A 35 1.06 1.33 17.40
N ALA A 36 0.29 2.42 17.36
CA ALA A 36 -1.18 2.33 17.36
C ALA A 36 -1.73 1.57 16.13
N ALA A 37 -0.99 1.59 15.01
CA ALA A 37 -1.31 0.82 13.82
C ALA A 37 -1.20 -0.71 14.07
N ASP A 38 -0.31 -1.15 14.97
CA ASP A 38 -0.20 -2.56 15.33
C ASP A 38 -1.46 -3.07 16.04
N GLU A 39 -2.09 -2.26 16.90
CA GLU A 39 -3.35 -2.63 17.56
C GLU A 39 -4.50 -2.74 16.55
N PHE A 40 -4.55 -1.84 15.57
CA PHE A 40 -5.51 -1.95 14.47
C PHE A 40 -5.28 -3.21 13.64
N MET A 41 -4.03 -3.52 13.31
CA MET A 41 -3.65 -4.73 12.59
C MET A 41 -4.01 -6.00 13.36
N LYS A 42 -3.74 -6.06 14.67
CA LYS A 42 -4.15 -7.17 15.54
C LYS A 42 -5.66 -7.40 15.49
N ALA A 43 -6.44 -6.33 15.67
CA ALA A 43 -7.90 -6.42 15.67
C ALA A 43 -8.45 -6.95 14.34
N GLU A 44 -7.89 -6.49 13.21
CA GLU A 44 -8.32 -6.93 11.89
C GLU A 44 -7.90 -8.37 11.59
N LEU A 45 -6.66 -8.77 11.91
CA LEU A 45 -6.20 -10.15 11.74
C LEU A 45 -7.06 -11.11 12.57
N GLN A 46 -7.33 -10.75 13.83
CA GLN A 46 -8.21 -11.53 14.71
C GLN A 46 -9.63 -11.63 14.14
N ARG A 47 -10.17 -10.53 13.59
CA ARG A 47 -11.48 -10.53 12.92
C ARG A 47 -11.51 -11.49 11.74
N ARG A 48 -10.49 -11.49 10.88
CA ARG A 48 -10.39 -12.39 9.72
C ARG A 48 -10.30 -13.85 10.13
N ILE A 49 -9.45 -14.15 11.11
CA ILE A 49 -9.31 -15.50 11.69
C ILE A 49 -10.64 -15.95 12.27
N ASN A 50 -11.28 -15.14 13.12
CA ASN A 50 -12.56 -15.46 13.72
C ASN A 50 -13.62 -15.73 12.65
N LYS A 51 -13.69 -14.92 11.60
CA LYS A 51 -14.62 -15.13 10.49
C LYS A 51 -14.42 -16.47 9.81
N SER A 52 -13.16 -16.89 9.58
CA SER A 52 -12.85 -18.21 9.02
C SER A 52 -13.22 -19.34 9.99
N GLU A 53 -12.84 -19.21 11.25
CA GLU A 53 -13.12 -20.20 12.29
C GLU A 53 -14.62 -20.39 12.55
N GLU A 54 -15.42 -19.31 12.50
CA GLU A 54 -16.87 -19.34 12.75
C GLU A 54 -17.62 -20.30 11.81
N VAL A 55 -17.19 -20.39 10.55
CA VAL A 55 -17.78 -21.33 9.56
C VAL A 55 -17.63 -22.77 10.05
N CYS A 56 -16.50 -23.10 10.66
CA CYS A 56 -16.20 -24.44 11.14
C CYS A 56 -16.75 -24.70 12.54
N LYS A 57 -16.66 -23.71 13.44
CA LYS A 57 -17.29 -23.74 14.77
C LYS A 57 -18.79 -24.00 14.68
N LYS A 58 -19.50 -23.36 13.76
CA LYS A 58 -20.95 -23.53 13.58
C LYS A 58 -21.33 -24.67 12.63
N GLY A 59 -20.38 -25.15 11.85
CA GLY A 59 -20.56 -26.23 10.89
C GLY A 59 -19.97 -27.54 11.39
N LYS A 60 -18.87 -27.97 10.74
CA LYS A 60 -18.30 -29.31 10.87
C LYS A 60 -17.80 -29.64 12.28
N CYS A 61 -17.38 -28.65 13.07
CA CYS A 61 -16.81 -28.83 14.40
C CYS A 61 -17.79 -28.49 15.53
N LYS A 62 -19.07 -28.23 15.20
CA LYS A 62 -20.08 -27.75 16.15
C LYS A 62 -20.25 -28.66 17.37
N ALA A 63 -20.38 -29.98 17.16
CA ALA A 63 -20.59 -30.92 18.25
C ALA A 63 -19.42 -30.92 19.25
N LEU A 64 -18.18 -30.86 18.76
CA LEU A 64 -16.98 -30.77 19.59
C LEU A 64 -16.89 -29.42 20.31
N HIS A 65 -17.25 -28.33 19.63
CA HIS A 65 -17.30 -27.00 20.21
C HIS A 65 -18.32 -26.88 21.35
N GLU A 66 -19.56 -27.37 21.14
CA GLU A 66 -20.62 -27.37 22.15
C GLU A 66 -20.27 -28.25 23.35
N SER A 67 -19.62 -29.40 23.11
CA SER A 67 -19.11 -30.27 24.17
C SER A 67 -18.12 -29.55 25.09
N LEU A 68 -17.18 -28.77 24.51
CA LEU A 68 -16.21 -27.99 25.27
C LEU A 68 -16.85 -26.83 26.05
N ILE A 69 -17.86 -26.15 25.48
CA ILE A 69 -18.55 -25.04 26.15
C ILE A 69 -19.44 -25.53 27.30
N ASN A 70 -20.19 -26.61 27.08
CA ASN A 70 -21.15 -27.13 28.07
C ASN A 70 -20.48 -27.90 29.21
N GLY A 71 -19.16 -28.09 29.13
CA GLY A 71 -18.37 -28.86 30.07
C GLY A 71 -18.35 -30.34 29.69
N THR A 72 -17.15 -30.86 29.48
CA THR A 72 -16.91 -32.31 29.38
C THR A 72 -16.49 -32.83 30.75
N GLU A 73 -16.60 -34.15 30.96
CA GLU A 73 -15.91 -34.78 32.09
C GLU A 73 -14.40 -34.44 32.03
N THR A 74 -13.79 -34.17 33.19
CA THR A 74 -12.45 -33.61 33.30
C THR A 74 -11.38 -34.52 32.67
N ASP A 75 -11.60 -35.83 32.73
CA ASP A 75 -10.78 -36.88 32.12
C ASP A 75 -10.87 -36.90 30.59
N LYS A 76 -11.98 -36.40 30.02
CA LYS A 76 -12.23 -36.35 28.56
C LYS A 76 -11.96 -34.98 27.93
N PHE A 77 -11.69 -33.95 28.73
CA PHE A 77 -11.48 -32.60 28.23
C PHE A 77 -10.31 -32.51 27.25
N ASN A 78 -9.14 -33.05 27.64
CA ASN A 78 -7.94 -32.99 26.80
C ASN A 78 -8.12 -33.70 25.46
N ASP A 79 -8.80 -34.85 25.46
CA ASP A 79 -9.07 -35.59 24.23
C ASP A 79 -10.10 -34.89 23.35
N THR A 80 -11.13 -34.29 23.95
CA THR A 80 -12.12 -33.48 23.22
C THR A 80 -11.46 -32.23 22.62
N MET A 81 -10.56 -31.59 23.35
CA MET A 81 -9.79 -30.44 22.86
C MET A 81 -8.91 -30.82 21.67
N LYS A 82 -8.17 -31.93 21.76
CA LYS A 82 -7.38 -32.45 20.63
C LYS A 82 -8.23 -32.75 19.40
N GLN A 83 -9.39 -33.38 19.58
CA GLN A 83 -10.32 -33.66 18.48
C GLN A 83 -10.87 -32.37 17.87
N TYR A 84 -11.19 -31.37 18.70
CA TYR A 84 -11.64 -30.07 18.24
C TYR A 84 -10.55 -29.35 17.45
N ASP A 85 -9.31 -29.31 17.94
CA ASP A 85 -8.19 -28.69 17.22
C ASP A 85 -7.92 -29.39 15.88
N ALA A 86 -7.95 -30.72 15.85
CA ALA A 86 -7.84 -31.49 14.61
C ALA A 86 -8.99 -31.18 13.64
N CYS A 87 -10.21 -30.98 14.14
CA CYS A 87 -11.35 -30.58 13.32
C CYS A 87 -11.21 -29.16 12.77
N MET A 88 -10.62 -28.24 13.53
CA MET A 88 -10.43 -26.84 13.16
C MET A 88 -9.23 -26.60 12.22
N GLU A 89 -8.29 -27.54 12.14
CA GLU A 89 -7.07 -27.42 11.32
C GLU A 89 -7.35 -27.04 9.85
N PRO A 90 -8.31 -27.65 9.13
CA PRO A 90 -8.63 -27.25 7.75
C PRO A 90 -9.12 -25.80 7.59
N CYS A 91 -9.58 -25.18 8.68
CA CYS A 91 -10.12 -23.81 8.68
C CYS A 91 -9.09 -22.78 9.15
N ARG A 92 -8.12 -23.23 9.95
CA ARG A 92 -6.96 -22.45 10.41
C ARG A 92 -5.84 -22.45 9.39
N LYS A 93 -5.62 -23.55 8.67
CA LYS A 93 -4.53 -23.70 7.70
C LYS A 93 -4.55 -22.64 6.59
N PRO A 94 -5.69 -22.24 6.00
CA PRO A 94 -5.73 -21.14 5.04
C PRO A 94 -5.37 -19.78 5.66
N MET A 95 -5.47 -19.64 6.98
CA MET A 95 -5.19 -18.42 7.75
C MET A 95 -3.78 -18.45 8.39
N ALA A 96 -2.91 -19.37 7.98
CA ALA A 96 -1.59 -19.55 8.60
C ALA A 96 -0.79 -18.23 8.63
N ARG A 97 -0.82 -17.48 7.53
CA ARG A 97 -0.15 -16.19 7.41
C ARG A 97 -0.68 -15.16 8.42
N GLU A 98 -1.99 -15.09 8.62
CA GLU A 98 -2.59 -14.18 9.60
C GLU A 98 -2.23 -14.54 11.04
N PHE A 99 -2.15 -15.84 11.34
CA PHE A 99 -1.65 -16.30 12.64
C PHE A 99 -0.18 -15.95 12.85
N ASP A 100 0.65 -16.14 11.82
CA ASP A 100 2.07 -15.78 11.87
C ASP A 100 2.24 -14.28 12.10
N LEU A 101 1.55 -13.43 11.33
CA LEU A 101 1.55 -11.98 11.53
C LEU A 101 1.10 -11.57 12.94
N LEU A 102 0.06 -12.20 13.50
CA LEU A 102 -0.35 -11.93 14.89
C LEU A 102 0.76 -12.27 15.89
N SER A 103 1.44 -13.40 15.69
CA SER A 103 2.58 -13.83 16.52
C SER A 103 3.76 -12.86 16.41
N GLU A 104 4.10 -12.42 15.19
CA GLU A 104 5.14 -11.42 14.95
C GLU A 104 4.82 -10.09 15.66
N ILE A 105 3.59 -9.57 15.49
CA ILE A 105 3.19 -8.32 16.15
C ILE A 105 3.20 -8.49 17.68
N GLY A 106 2.79 -9.65 18.19
CA GLY A 106 2.80 -9.95 19.63
C GLY A 106 4.19 -9.92 20.26
N ARG A 107 5.25 -10.21 19.48
CA ARG A 107 6.64 -10.22 19.94
C ARG A 107 7.35 -8.86 19.82
N LYS A 108 6.78 -7.90 19.07
CA LYS A 108 7.42 -6.60 18.82
C LYS A 108 7.92 -5.88 20.07
N GLU A 109 7.13 -5.85 21.14
CA GLU A 109 7.45 -5.09 22.35
C GLU A 109 8.76 -5.57 22.99
N ASP A 110 8.91 -6.88 23.15
CA ASP A 110 10.10 -7.49 23.75
C ASP A 110 11.36 -7.26 22.90
N TYR A 111 11.26 -7.48 21.59
CA TYR A 111 12.39 -7.30 20.69
C TYR A 111 12.75 -5.83 20.45
N TRP A 112 11.77 -4.93 20.42
CA TRP A 112 12.00 -3.49 20.34
C TRP A 112 12.74 -2.97 21.57
N LYS A 113 12.36 -3.45 22.77
CA LYS A 113 13.07 -3.15 24.01
C LYS A 113 14.53 -3.62 23.92
N ASN A 114 14.77 -4.87 23.53
CA ASN A 114 16.13 -5.41 23.39
C ASN A 114 16.96 -4.62 22.39
N LEU A 115 16.39 -4.30 21.22
CA LEU A 115 17.06 -3.51 20.19
C LEU A 115 17.44 -2.11 20.70
N THR A 116 16.54 -1.47 21.45
CA THR A 116 16.80 -0.16 22.05
C THR A 116 17.92 -0.25 23.09
N GLU A 117 17.92 -1.28 23.93
CA GLU A 117 19.00 -1.51 24.89
C GLU A 117 20.36 -1.74 24.21
N VAL A 118 20.41 -2.49 23.11
CA VAL A 118 21.63 -2.67 22.30
C VAL A 118 22.10 -1.33 21.74
N LYS A 119 21.19 -0.56 21.14
CA LYS A 119 21.47 0.76 20.57
C LYS A 119 22.05 1.73 21.61
N GLU A 120 21.48 1.74 22.82
CA GLU A 120 21.88 2.66 23.91
C GLU A 120 23.16 2.22 24.63
N LYS A 121 23.36 0.92 24.86
CA LYS A 121 24.49 0.40 25.64
C LYS A 121 25.72 0.08 24.80
N MET A 122 25.55 -0.13 23.49
CA MET A 122 26.62 -0.52 22.58
C MET A 122 26.79 0.51 21.46
N SER A 123 26.05 0.39 20.36
CA SER A 123 26.09 1.34 19.26
C SER A 123 24.89 1.18 18.31
N LEU A 124 24.71 2.16 17.41
CA LEU A 124 23.75 2.07 16.31
C LEU A 124 24.04 0.86 15.41
N HIS A 125 25.32 0.62 15.10
CA HIS A 125 25.76 -0.49 14.27
C HIS A 125 25.42 -1.85 14.89
N ASP A 126 25.65 -2.00 16.21
CA ASP A 126 25.32 -3.22 16.93
C ASP A 126 23.82 -3.49 16.95
N ALA A 127 22.98 -2.44 17.00
CA ALA A 127 21.53 -2.58 16.91
C ALA A 127 21.07 -3.05 15.51
N VAL A 128 21.73 -2.58 14.45
CA VAL A 128 21.50 -3.07 13.08
C VAL A 128 21.93 -4.53 12.94
N ILE A 129 23.08 -4.93 13.51
CA ILE A 129 23.50 -6.33 13.56
C ILE A 129 22.46 -7.18 14.30
N TYR A 130 22.02 -6.74 15.48
CA TYR A 130 20.99 -7.44 16.26
C TYR A 130 19.71 -7.67 15.43
N TRP A 131 19.25 -6.64 14.69
CA TRP A 131 18.14 -6.81 13.75
C TRP A 131 18.41 -7.93 12.72
N THR A 132 19.60 -8.00 12.13
CA THR A 132 19.91 -9.06 11.15
C THR A 132 19.86 -10.47 11.73
N GLU A 133 20.09 -10.63 13.04
CA GLU A 133 20.00 -11.91 13.73
C GLU A 133 18.55 -12.33 13.98
N ILE A 134 17.64 -11.37 14.17
CA ILE A 134 16.24 -11.63 14.54
C ILE A 134 15.24 -11.42 13.39
N LYS A 135 15.65 -10.83 12.26
CA LYS A 135 14.71 -10.40 11.21
C LYS A 135 13.84 -11.53 10.66
N GLU A 136 14.33 -12.77 10.64
CA GLU A 136 13.58 -13.95 10.20
C GLU A 136 12.39 -14.25 11.13
N ASP A 137 12.45 -13.83 12.41
CA ASP A 137 11.30 -13.90 13.32
C ASP A 137 10.18 -12.92 12.93
N PHE A 138 10.46 -11.94 12.05
CA PHE A 138 9.54 -10.90 11.60
C PHE A 138 9.37 -10.91 10.07
N LYS A 139 9.58 -12.07 9.44
CA LYS A 139 9.62 -12.21 7.99
C LYS A 139 8.35 -11.69 7.31
N ASN A 140 7.15 -11.97 7.83
CA ASN A 140 5.93 -11.52 7.16
C ASN A 140 5.78 -10.00 7.22
N LEU A 141 6.13 -9.37 8.35
CA LEU A 141 6.15 -7.90 8.46
C LEU A 141 7.24 -7.27 7.58
N GLU A 142 8.41 -7.89 7.45
CA GLU A 142 9.46 -7.45 6.54
C GLU A 142 8.99 -7.50 5.07
N GLU A 143 8.32 -8.59 4.68
CA GLU A 143 7.75 -8.74 3.34
C GLU A 143 6.70 -7.65 3.04
N GLU A 144 5.81 -7.36 3.98
CA GLU A 144 4.80 -6.29 3.83
C GLU A 144 5.44 -4.91 3.70
N GLU A 145 6.45 -4.58 4.51
CA GLU A 145 7.17 -3.31 4.42
C GLU A 145 7.94 -3.20 3.10
N THR A 146 8.58 -4.28 2.66
CA THR A 146 9.29 -4.33 1.37
C THR A 146 8.33 -4.11 0.20
N GLN A 147 7.16 -4.75 0.22
CA GLN A 147 6.14 -4.53 -0.81
C GLN A 147 5.65 -3.08 -0.81
N TYR A 148 5.40 -2.51 0.36
CA TYR A 148 5.03 -1.11 0.50
C TYR A 148 6.10 -0.17 -0.09
N GLU A 149 7.38 -0.39 0.24
CA GLU A 149 8.51 0.42 -0.25
C GLU A 149 8.66 0.32 -1.78
N LEU A 150 8.49 -0.87 -2.36
CA LEU A 150 8.50 -1.08 -3.81
C LEU A 150 7.36 -0.34 -4.50
N ILE A 151 6.14 -0.43 -3.95
CA ILE A 151 4.98 0.28 -4.50
C ILE A 151 5.23 1.78 -4.42
N GLN A 152 5.61 2.31 -3.25
CA GLN A 152 5.90 3.73 -3.07
C GLN A 152 6.96 4.24 -4.03
N THR A 153 8.05 3.50 -4.22
CA THR A 153 9.09 3.86 -5.20
C THR A 153 8.56 3.91 -6.63
N THR A 154 7.55 3.09 -6.94
CA THR A 154 6.96 3.02 -8.28
C THR A 154 5.97 4.17 -8.55
N ILE A 155 5.10 4.48 -7.59
CA ILE A 155 3.98 5.43 -7.80
C ILE A 155 4.26 6.84 -7.31
N ARG A 156 5.25 7.04 -6.44
CA ARG A 156 5.56 8.37 -5.93
C ARG A 156 6.14 9.22 -7.04
N LEU A 157 5.61 10.44 -7.20
CA LEU A 157 6.18 11.37 -8.15
C LEU A 157 7.56 11.85 -7.71
N THR A 158 8.53 11.66 -8.61
CA THR A 158 9.85 12.26 -8.50
C THR A 158 9.79 13.74 -8.83
N GLU A 159 10.84 14.49 -8.50
CA GLU A 159 10.96 15.91 -8.88
C GLU A 159 10.81 16.11 -10.40
N GLU A 160 11.33 15.17 -11.20
CA GLU A 160 11.19 15.22 -12.66
C GLU A 160 9.76 14.98 -13.10
N GLY A 161 9.07 14.01 -12.48
CA GLY A 161 7.66 13.78 -12.75
C GLY A 161 6.78 14.98 -12.35
N GLN A 162 7.13 15.68 -11.26
CA GLN A 162 6.41 16.90 -10.84
C GLN A 162 6.55 18.01 -11.88
N LYS A 163 7.76 18.26 -12.37
CA LYS A 163 7.99 19.23 -13.46
C LYS A 163 7.20 18.84 -14.71
N GLN A 164 7.23 17.56 -15.07
CA GLN A 164 6.44 17.06 -16.20
C GLN A 164 4.94 17.29 -16.00
N LEU A 165 4.40 17.07 -14.80
CA LEU A 165 3.01 17.35 -14.50
C LEU A 165 2.70 18.85 -14.65
N GLU A 166 3.54 19.74 -14.12
CA GLU A 166 3.38 21.18 -14.26
C GLU A 166 3.39 21.65 -15.72
N GLU A 167 4.28 21.09 -16.54
CA GLU A 167 4.36 21.35 -17.98
C GLU A 167 3.10 20.90 -18.71
N LEU A 168 2.65 19.65 -18.47
CA LEU A 168 1.43 19.11 -19.06
C LEU A 168 0.21 19.96 -18.68
N GLU A 169 0.05 20.30 -17.40
CA GLU A 169 -1.04 21.15 -16.95
C GLU A 169 -0.98 22.57 -17.55
N SER A 170 0.22 23.10 -17.77
CA SER A 170 0.39 24.40 -18.42
C SER A 170 -0.08 24.36 -19.88
N GLU A 171 0.27 23.31 -20.64
CA GLU A 171 -0.17 23.15 -22.03
C GLU A 171 -1.69 22.93 -22.11
N ILE A 172 -2.25 22.13 -21.20
CA ILE A 172 -3.70 21.92 -21.10
C ILE A 172 -4.42 23.25 -20.83
N ARG A 173 -3.96 24.05 -19.85
CA ARG A 173 -4.55 25.36 -19.54
C ARG A 173 -4.46 26.34 -20.71
N LYS A 174 -3.34 26.32 -21.45
CA LYS A 174 -3.15 27.14 -22.62
C LYS A 174 -4.13 26.76 -23.74
N GLN A 175 -4.28 25.46 -24.01
CA GLN A 175 -5.25 24.98 -24.99
C GLN A 175 -6.68 25.30 -24.57
N ASP A 176 -7.01 25.16 -23.29
CA ASP A 176 -8.31 25.56 -22.75
C ASP A 176 -8.61 27.03 -23.03
N SER A 177 -7.63 27.92 -22.81
CA SER A 177 -7.77 29.34 -23.14
C SER A 177 -7.99 29.59 -24.63
N ILE A 178 -7.29 28.88 -25.51
CA ILE A 178 -7.47 28.99 -26.97
C ILE A 178 -8.88 28.55 -27.36
N CYS A 179 -9.33 27.41 -26.83
CA CYS A 179 -10.67 26.91 -27.09
C CYS A 179 -11.75 27.90 -26.64
N GLU A 180 -11.63 28.44 -25.43
CA GLU A 180 -12.65 29.34 -24.86
C GLU A 180 -12.68 30.73 -25.49
N ASN A 181 -11.50 31.30 -25.79
CA ASN A 181 -11.35 32.70 -26.17
C ASN A 181 -11.12 32.91 -27.68
N GLU A 182 -10.85 31.85 -28.43
CA GLU A 182 -10.63 31.95 -29.89
C GLU A 182 -11.57 31.01 -30.65
N GLU A 183 -11.35 29.70 -30.62
CA GLU A 183 -12.07 28.74 -31.49
C GLU A 183 -13.57 28.67 -31.20
N CYS A 184 -13.95 28.64 -29.92
CA CYS A 184 -15.35 28.51 -29.48
C CYS A 184 -15.94 29.81 -28.92
N ASP A 185 -15.23 30.94 -29.01
CA ASP A 185 -15.64 32.21 -28.40
C ASP A 185 -16.97 32.73 -28.93
N THR A 186 -17.24 32.56 -30.23
CA THR A 186 -18.53 32.96 -30.82
C THR A 186 -19.71 32.22 -30.17
N LEU A 187 -19.55 30.91 -29.93
CA LEU A 187 -20.55 30.09 -29.25
C LEU A 187 -20.65 30.45 -27.76
N ARG A 188 -19.51 30.71 -27.11
CA ARG A 188 -19.45 31.16 -25.70
C ARG A 188 -20.21 32.46 -25.49
N ARG A 189 -19.96 33.48 -26.33
CA ARG A 189 -20.67 34.76 -26.26
C ARG A 189 -22.16 34.59 -26.53
N ALA A 190 -22.54 33.77 -27.51
CA ALA A 190 -23.94 33.52 -27.82
C ALA A 190 -24.69 32.87 -26.65
N LEU A 191 -24.03 32.00 -25.87
CA LEU A 191 -24.56 31.44 -24.62
C LEU A 191 -24.73 32.49 -23.52
N LEU A 192 -23.73 33.36 -23.32
CA LEU A 192 -23.74 34.37 -22.25
C LEU A 192 -24.85 35.42 -22.43
N PHE A 193 -25.22 35.75 -23.66
CA PHE A 193 -26.23 36.78 -23.97
C PHE A 193 -27.62 36.21 -24.25
N GLN A 194 -27.86 34.92 -23.96
CA GLN A 194 -29.13 34.26 -24.30
C GLN A 194 -30.19 34.44 -23.21
N ILE A 195 -31.41 34.80 -23.61
CA ILE A 195 -32.54 35.11 -22.71
C ILE A 195 -33.58 33.98 -22.69
N GLU A 196 -33.68 33.17 -23.77
CA GLU A 196 -34.63 32.06 -23.87
C GLU A 196 -34.03 30.69 -23.52
N VAL A 197 -34.68 29.95 -22.62
CA VAL A 197 -34.19 28.69 -22.03
C VAL A 197 -34.09 27.55 -23.04
N THR A 198 -35.04 27.43 -23.97
CA THR A 198 -35.05 26.35 -24.97
C THR A 198 -33.92 26.48 -25.99
N GLU A 199 -33.58 27.71 -26.37
CA GLU A 199 -32.44 27.95 -27.26
C GLU A 199 -31.10 27.84 -26.52
N ALA A 200 -31.06 28.09 -25.20
CA ALA A 200 -29.86 27.96 -24.37
C ALA A 200 -29.35 26.52 -24.31
N ALA A 201 -30.25 25.53 -24.22
CA ALA A 201 -29.87 24.12 -24.22
C ALA A 201 -29.18 23.70 -25.53
N SER A 202 -29.71 24.14 -26.68
CA SER A 202 -29.10 23.83 -27.99
C SER A 202 -27.73 24.48 -28.15
N ARG A 203 -27.56 25.75 -27.73
CA ARG A 203 -26.25 26.42 -27.80
C ARG A 203 -25.24 25.82 -26.82
N ALA A 204 -25.67 25.41 -25.63
CA ALA A 204 -24.82 24.71 -24.67
C ALA A 204 -24.24 23.42 -25.27
N LEU A 205 -25.06 22.65 -25.99
CA LEU A 205 -24.61 21.46 -26.70
C LEU A 205 -23.58 21.79 -27.78
N GLN A 206 -23.86 22.79 -28.63
CA GLN A 206 -22.93 23.22 -29.69
C GLN A 206 -21.59 23.71 -29.13
N TYR A 207 -21.62 24.49 -28.05
CA TYR A 207 -20.41 24.92 -27.36
C TYR A 207 -19.64 23.75 -26.77
N SER A 208 -20.32 22.82 -26.10
CA SER A 208 -19.70 21.61 -25.57
C SER A 208 -19.05 20.76 -26.66
N GLU A 209 -19.69 20.62 -27.82
CA GLU A 209 -19.12 19.91 -28.97
C GLU A 209 -17.89 20.62 -29.55
N CYS A 210 -17.93 21.95 -29.63
CA CYS A 210 -16.78 22.76 -30.04
C CYS A 210 -15.60 22.56 -29.08
N MET A 211 -15.83 22.73 -27.77
CA MET A 211 -14.82 22.55 -26.73
C MET A 211 -14.24 21.13 -26.78
N LYS A 212 -15.08 20.11 -26.94
CA LYS A 212 -14.63 18.72 -27.07
C LYS A 212 -13.70 18.54 -28.26
N LYS A 213 -14.02 19.09 -29.43
CA LYS A 213 -13.15 18.99 -30.62
C LYS A 213 -11.85 19.77 -30.44
N CYS A 214 -11.92 21.00 -29.94
CA CYS A 214 -10.75 21.84 -29.74
C CYS A 214 -9.76 21.24 -28.72
N LYS A 215 -10.26 20.63 -27.63
CA LYS A 215 -9.40 19.99 -26.62
C LYS A 215 -8.82 18.63 -27.06
N GLN A 216 -9.23 18.07 -28.20
CA GLN A 216 -8.69 16.78 -28.67
C GLN A 216 -7.19 16.81 -28.93
N VAL A 217 -6.63 17.98 -29.26
CA VAL A 217 -5.19 18.13 -29.54
C VAL A 217 -4.32 17.92 -28.31
N VAL A 218 -4.87 18.11 -27.10
CA VAL A 218 -4.19 17.86 -25.82
C VAL A 218 -4.72 16.62 -25.09
N ALA A 219 -5.46 15.74 -25.77
CA ALA A 219 -6.11 14.60 -25.12
C ALA A 219 -5.10 13.63 -24.48
N HIS A 220 -3.94 13.45 -25.11
CA HIS A 220 -2.87 12.60 -24.58
C HIS A 220 -2.20 13.22 -23.34
N GLU A 221 -1.97 14.53 -23.36
CA GLU A 221 -1.44 15.32 -22.26
C GLU A 221 -2.38 15.27 -21.05
N VAL A 222 -3.69 15.39 -21.28
CA VAL A 222 -4.72 15.23 -20.23
C VAL A 222 -4.63 13.85 -19.60
N MET A 223 -4.63 12.78 -20.41
CA MET A 223 -4.54 11.41 -19.89
C MET A 223 -3.27 11.21 -19.04
N LYS A 224 -2.13 11.68 -19.52
CA LYS A 224 -0.86 11.55 -18.80
C LYS A 224 -0.83 12.37 -17.50
N ALA A 225 -1.38 13.58 -17.50
CA ALA A 225 -1.49 14.40 -16.30
C ALA A 225 -2.41 13.75 -15.25
N GLU A 226 -3.53 13.16 -15.69
CA GLU A 226 -4.44 12.40 -14.82
C GLU A 226 -3.77 11.17 -14.22
N GLU A 227 -3.01 10.40 -15.01
CA GLU A 227 -2.25 9.23 -14.53
C GLU A 227 -1.24 9.63 -13.44
N LEU A 228 -0.40 10.64 -13.71
CA LEU A 228 0.57 11.15 -12.74
C LEU A 228 -0.11 11.59 -11.44
N LYS A 229 -1.19 12.36 -11.55
CA LYS A 229 -1.95 12.83 -10.39
C LYS A 229 -2.59 11.68 -9.60
N SER A 230 -3.16 10.69 -10.29
CA SER A 230 -3.75 9.51 -9.67
C SER A 230 -2.70 8.71 -8.89
N ASN A 231 -1.50 8.55 -9.46
CA ASN A 231 -0.37 7.91 -8.79
C ASN A 231 0.08 8.67 -7.53
N GLU A 232 0.15 10.01 -7.59
CA GLU A 232 0.47 10.85 -6.42
C GLU A 232 -0.56 10.71 -5.30
N ASP A 233 -1.84 10.80 -5.68
CA ASP A 233 -2.94 10.71 -4.72
C ASP A 233 -2.97 9.32 -4.08
N CYS A 234 -2.70 8.27 -4.86
CA CYS A 234 -2.53 6.91 -4.37
C CYS A 234 -1.36 6.81 -3.37
N SER A 235 -0.19 7.34 -3.72
CA SER A 235 1.00 7.37 -2.86
C SER A 235 0.70 8.03 -1.51
N LYS A 236 0.11 9.23 -1.53
CA LYS A 236 -0.28 9.97 -0.32
C LYS A 236 -1.31 9.23 0.53
N ASN A 237 -2.27 8.58 -0.10
CA ASN A 237 -3.27 7.78 0.61
C ASN A 237 -2.64 6.55 1.25
N MET A 238 -1.73 5.87 0.56
CA MET A 238 -0.97 4.75 1.12
C MET A 238 -0.14 5.17 2.34
N GLU A 239 0.55 6.31 2.29
CA GLU A 239 1.31 6.83 3.44
C GLU A 239 0.39 7.07 4.65
N ARG A 240 -0.77 7.68 4.42
CA ARG A 240 -1.76 7.93 5.47
C ARG A 240 -2.31 6.63 6.07
N ILE A 241 -2.66 5.67 5.22
CA ILE A 241 -3.19 4.37 5.64
C ILE A 241 -2.12 3.60 6.42
N ARG A 242 -0.88 3.57 5.95
CA ARG A 242 0.23 2.91 6.67
C ARG A 242 0.40 3.50 8.07
N LYS A 243 0.37 4.83 8.17
CA LYS A 243 0.55 5.55 9.44
C LYS A 243 -0.57 5.31 10.45
N HIS A 244 -1.82 5.25 10.00
CA HIS A 244 -2.99 5.22 10.88
C HIS A 244 -3.63 3.85 11.04
N MET A 245 -3.40 2.93 10.10
CA MET A 245 -4.02 1.60 10.07
C MET A 245 -2.97 0.51 10.13
N SER A 246 -2.27 0.23 9.03
CA SER A 246 -1.08 -0.64 8.99
C SER A 246 -0.47 -0.69 7.59
N VAL A 247 0.74 -1.23 7.49
CA VAL A 247 1.40 -1.52 6.21
C VAL A 247 0.56 -2.46 5.33
N LEU A 248 -0.03 -3.51 5.90
CA LEU A 248 -0.93 -4.44 5.20
C LEU A 248 -2.12 -3.71 4.54
N HIS A 249 -2.71 -2.74 5.24
CA HIS A 249 -3.83 -1.97 4.69
C HIS A 249 -3.39 -1.05 3.56
N ALA A 250 -2.19 -0.47 3.64
CA ALA A 250 -1.67 0.37 2.58
C ALA A 250 -1.42 -0.45 1.30
N VAL A 251 -0.80 -1.62 1.44
CA VAL A 251 -0.59 -2.56 0.31
C VAL A 251 -1.93 -3.04 -0.27
N THR A 252 -2.87 -3.43 0.59
CA THR A 252 -4.23 -3.84 0.14
C THR A 252 -4.96 -2.71 -0.59
N TYR A 253 -4.85 -1.47 -0.09
CA TYR A 253 -5.43 -0.30 -0.74
C TYR A 253 -4.89 -0.14 -2.16
N TYR A 254 -3.57 -0.24 -2.35
CA TYR A 254 -2.99 -0.20 -3.69
C TYR A 254 -3.51 -1.32 -4.58
N GLU A 255 -3.52 -2.56 -4.10
CA GLU A 255 -3.96 -3.72 -4.87
C GLU A 255 -5.41 -3.61 -5.36
N LEU A 256 -6.29 -2.98 -4.56
CA LEU A 256 -7.68 -2.73 -4.93
C LEU A 256 -7.84 -1.57 -5.93
N ASN A 257 -6.92 -0.60 -5.93
CA ASN A 257 -7.02 0.62 -6.73
C ASN A 257 -6.09 0.65 -7.94
N LYS A 258 -5.13 -0.27 -8.07
CA LYS A 258 -4.15 -0.27 -9.18
C LYS A 258 -4.77 -0.39 -10.57
N GLY A 259 -5.96 -0.99 -10.67
CA GLY A 259 -6.73 -1.03 -11.93
C GLY A 259 -7.32 0.32 -12.34
N SER A 260 -7.34 1.31 -11.44
CA SER A 260 -7.76 2.70 -11.71
C SER A 260 -6.54 3.63 -11.93
N LEU A 261 -5.32 3.09 -11.91
CA LEU A 261 -4.07 3.80 -12.17
C LEU A 261 -3.55 3.56 -13.60
N ALA A 262 -4.25 2.75 -14.40
CA ALA A 262 -3.85 2.29 -15.74
C ALA A 262 -4.82 2.77 -16.82
#